data_AF-A0A8J6IHN8-F1
#
_entry.id   AF-A0A8J6IHN8-F1
#
_cell.length_a   1.000
_cell.length_b   1.000
_cell.length_c   1.000
_cell.angle_alpha   90.00
_cell.angle_beta   90.00
_cell.angle_gamma   90.00
#
_symmetry.space_group_name_H-M   'P 1'
#
loop_
_entity.id
_entity.type
_entity.pdbx_description
1 polymer ?
#
loop_
_entity_poly.entity_id
_entity_poly.type
_entity_poly.pdbx_seq_one_letter_code
_entity_poly.pdbx_strand_id
1 'polypeptide(L)'
;MTMITHNREKQTFILENNSVRAVLCYQNGLRMQEFSNLHSGRVSNTDRELLTFTFMGRQYTSADLSVCGAYAAQDNTREMATVLLENRDLQLSMRLHLISDKKDTVTVLLQVKDLYREKVPYELFIHSPFLAAMQMAGAGDKYYYPAGAVQNREGKQLLKLAKESFMNSDIKPPLVVTDAEDQYGFSVRFPSLADLSDDGAVQNRNMSLSTIASAEELHEHSLPINPDATYADTIELEITGLTDGWPEAFRRYRAQWEAPYDFREYDKPDLKWFSEKFLHNFTFLYGTEGFDPVKKKIDVEKLLAEGDEFGGFDTVTVWNQYPRLGIDRRSQWQFFDDFPGGRPAIRQAVEEFHRHGVQVFMPYIPWDAGSHESTDSLGDEFAKLLADTDADGYQLDTLSAIPESFREKCNAVRPGLVMTTQSHPTKKRPMEIITTSWDEFWATRPMPQVDILRYLLPRHIAPVISRWYRKEDKDLLIQYSQFSAVPMVIWQDIFGRWMPFCAEQRQTIKGWKAVYMAHRLTYQCADPIPFWPTRADDVYCNRFAADDGSETIYSFYNDTDSDYTGPLCRADGASCEIILGSGEADIQNGLLSGRLPARTVVHVRVQ
;
A
#
# COMPACT_ATOMS: atom_id res chain seq x y z
N MET A 1 28.71 -2.50 -23.91
CA MET A 1 28.70 -2.28 -22.45
C MET A 1 29.39 -0.95 -22.21
N THR A 2 28.58 0.08 -21.99
CA THR A 2 29.03 1.44 -21.73
C THR A 2 29.77 1.42 -20.40
N MET A 3 31.06 1.76 -20.41
CA MET A 3 31.88 1.91 -19.21
C MET A 3 31.62 3.29 -18.60
N ILE A 4 31.48 3.40 -17.27
CA ILE A 4 31.66 4.69 -16.60
C ILE A 4 32.92 5.36 -17.12
N THR A 5 32.75 6.54 -17.71
CA THR A 5 33.85 7.30 -18.28
C THR A 5 34.33 8.32 -17.26
N HIS A 6 35.56 8.15 -16.76
CA HIS A 6 36.21 9.09 -15.85
C HIS A 6 37.10 10.07 -16.63
N ASN A 7 36.61 11.30 -16.84
CA ASN A 7 37.41 12.36 -17.43
C ASN A 7 38.14 13.14 -16.33
N ARG A 8 39.42 12.84 -16.13
CA ARG A 8 40.23 13.48 -15.09
C ARG A 8 40.57 14.94 -15.37
N GLU A 9 40.68 15.34 -16.64
CA GLU A 9 40.97 16.72 -17.02
C GLU A 9 39.79 17.64 -16.74
N LYS A 10 38.58 17.18 -17.09
CA LYS A 10 37.33 17.89 -16.81
C LYS A 10 36.79 17.65 -15.40
N GLN A 11 37.40 16.71 -14.67
CA GLN A 11 36.96 16.26 -13.35
C GLN A 11 35.48 15.82 -13.36
N THR A 12 35.13 14.95 -14.31
CA THR A 12 33.76 14.44 -14.48
C THR A 12 33.71 12.91 -14.55
N PHE A 13 32.59 12.36 -14.10
CA PHE A 13 32.15 11.00 -14.37
C PHE A 13 30.91 11.03 -15.27
N ILE A 14 30.91 10.21 -16.31
CA ILE A 14 29.76 10.01 -17.18
C ILE A 14 29.31 8.55 -17.00
N LEU A 15 28.06 8.39 -16.61
CA LEU A 15 27.40 7.11 -16.41
C LEU A 15 26.16 7.07 -17.30
N GLU A 16 26.00 6.00 -18.06
CA GLU A 16 24.85 5.81 -18.94
C GLU A 16 24.39 4.35 -18.85
N ASN A 17 23.12 4.15 -18.48
CA ASN A 17 22.46 2.85 -18.50
C ASN A 17 21.33 2.88 -19.54
N ASN A 18 20.36 1.96 -19.49
CA ASN A 18 19.29 1.90 -20.49
C ASN A 18 18.26 3.04 -20.36
N SER A 19 18.13 3.67 -19.18
CA SER A 19 17.07 4.64 -18.90
C SER A 19 17.59 6.05 -18.60
N VAL A 20 18.80 6.17 -18.05
CA VAL A 20 19.35 7.41 -17.51
C VAL A 20 20.77 7.64 -18.03
N ARG A 21 21.03 8.91 -18.31
CA ARG A 21 22.38 9.47 -18.46
C ARG A 21 22.66 10.44 -17.32
N ALA A 22 23.73 10.19 -16.57
CA ALA A 22 24.18 11.03 -15.46
C ALA A 22 25.61 11.52 -15.69
N VAL A 23 25.82 12.83 -15.56
CA VAL A 23 27.14 13.47 -15.67
C VAL A 23 27.45 14.19 -14.37
N LEU A 24 28.28 13.59 -13.53
CA LEU A 24 28.71 14.16 -12.25
C LEU A 24 30.03 14.91 -12.43
N CYS A 25 30.05 16.19 -12.09
CA CYS A 25 31.25 17.02 -12.00
C CYS A 25 31.69 17.18 -10.55
N TYR A 26 33.00 17.09 -10.31
CA TYR A 26 33.63 17.28 -8.99
C TYR A 26 34.70 18.39 -9.00
N GLN A 27 34.74 19.25 -10.02
CA GLN A 27 35.74 20.33 -10.14
C GLN A 27 35.60 21.42 -9.06
N ASN A 28 34.37 21.89 -8.83
CA ASN A 28 34.04 22.97 -7.91
C ASN A 28 32.85 22.53 -7.03
N GLY A 29 33.09 21.51 -6.19
CA GLY A 29 32.03 20.78 -5.50
C GLY A 29 31.35 19.74 -6.37
N LEU A 30 30.33 19.07 -5.81
CA LEU A 30 29.56 18.02 -6.45
C LEU A 30 28.37 18.62 -7.21
N ARG A 31 28.44 18.61 -8.54
CA ARG A 31 27.38 19.13 -9.41
C ARG A 31 26.97 18.07 -10.43
N MET A 32 25.67 17.85 -10.54
CA MET A 32 25.08 17.09 -11.63
C MET A 32 24.99 18.00 -12.86
N GLN A 33 25.93 17.87 -13.80
CA GLN A 33 25.93 18.64 -15.05
C GLN A 33 24.77 18.24 -15.95
N GLU A 34 24.36 16.97 -15.90
CA GLU A 34 23.25 16.41 -16.65
C GLU A 34 22.68 15.21 -15.87
N PHE A 35 21.36 15.13 -15.77
CA PHE A 35 20.67 13.90 -15.37
C PHE A 35 19.40 13.74 -16.21
N SER A 36 19.54 13.01 -17.32
CA SER A 36 18.54 12.94 -18.39
C SER A 36 17.89 11.56 -18.43
N ASN A 37 16.58 11.53 -18.69
CA ASN A 37 15.87 10.33 -19.09
C ASN A 37 16.11 10.11 -20.59
N LEU A 38 16.85 9.05 -20.93
CA LEU A 38 17.27 8.73 -22.29
C LEU A 38 16.09 8.47 -23.24
N HIS A 39 14.98 7.96 -22.74
CA HIS A 39 13.81 7.63 -23.55
C HIS A 39 13.08 8.87 -24.08
N SER A 40 13.16 9.98 -23.34
CA SER A 40 12.50 11.24 -23.73
C SER A 40 13.23 11.97 -24.87
N GLY A 41 14.51 11.65 -25.11
CA GLY A 41 15.39 12.41 -25.99
C GLY A 41 15.72 13.84 -25.52
N ARG A 42 15.30 14.22 -24.30
CA ARG A 42 15.52 15.54 -23.73
C ARG A 42 16.68 15.53 -22.75
N VAL A 43 17.50 16.58 -22.79
CA VAL A 43 18.47 16.86 -21.73
C VAL A 43 17.75 17.56 -20.59
N SER A 44 17.82 17.00 -19.38
CA SER A 44 17.14 17.55 -18.19
C SER A 44 18.05 17.56 -16.96
N ASN A 45 17.61 18.26 -15.91
CA ASN A 45 18.30 18.39 -14.63
C ASN A 45 19.76 18.83 -14.76
N THR A 46 20.00 19.84 -15.60
CA THR A 46 21.35 20.33 -15.91
C THR A 46 21.88 21.29 -14.86
N ASP A 47 23.18 21.21 -14.60
CA ASP A 47 23.93 22.07 -13.68
C ASP A 47 23.27 22.26 -12.30
N ARG A 48 22.92 21.14 -11.66
CA ARG A 48 22.34 21.11 -10.31
C ARG A 48 23.40 20.83 -9.26
N GLU A 49 23.42 21.60 -8.17
CA GLU A 49 24.19 21.22 -6.99
C GLU A 49 23.59 19.96 -6.35
N LEU A 50 24.43 18.96 -6.07
CA LEU A 50 23.93 17.68 -5.58
C LEU A 50 23.53 17.73 -4.11
N LEU A 51 24.31 18.45 -3.29
CA LEU A 51 24.09 18.58 -1.86
C LEU A 51 24.58 19.94 -1.33
N THR A 52 23.89 20.41 -0.31
CA THR A 52 24.30 21.47 0.61
C THR A 52 24.16 20.93 2.03
N PHE A 53 24.85 21.52 3.00
CA PHE A 53 24.76 21.07 4.38
C PHE A 53 24.84 22.21 5.38
N THR A 54 24.14 22.07 6.49
CA THR A 54 24.26 22.96 7.64
C THR A 54 25.08 22.27 8.72
N PHE A 55 26.13 22.92 9.19
CA PHE A 55 27.02 22.41 10.23
C PHE A 55 27.45 23.56 11.15
N MET A 56 27.45 23.34 12.47
CA MET A 56 27.81 24.38 13.44
C MET A 56 27.04 25.71 13.25
N GLY A 57 25.76 25.63 12.86
CA GLY A 57 24.88 26.79 12.63
C GLY A 57 25.20 27.62 11.39
N ARG A 58 26.01 27.11 10.45
CA ARG A 58 26.32 27.77 9.17
C ARG A 58 25.99 26.85 8.00
N GLN A 59 25.57 27.45 6.90
CA GLN A 59 25.29 26.75 5.66
C GLN A 59 26.57 26.66 4.80
N TYR A 60 26.79 25.49 4.22
CA TYR A 60 27.89 25.15 3.35
C TYR A 60 27.38 24.46 2.08
N THR A 61 28.21 24.52 1.05
CA THR A 61 28.03 23.88 -0.24
C THR A 61 29.01 22.73 -0.39
N SER A 62 28.78 21.87 -1.36
CA SER A 62 29.77 20.83 -1.70
C SER A 62 31.12 21.40 -2.17
N ALA A 63 31.16 22.67 -2.60
CA ALA A 63 32.38 23.38 -2.99
C ALA A 63 33.25 23.81 -1.81
N ASP A 64 32.71 23.82 -0.59
CA ASP A 64 33.47 24.07 0.65
C ASP A 64 34.29 22.84 1.10
N LEU A 65 34.18 21.72 0.38
CA LEU A 65 34.93 20.49 0.61
C LEU A 65 36.01 20.32 -0.47
N SER A 66 37.22 19.93 -0.07
CA SER A 66 38.30 19.56 -0.98
C SER A 66 38.13 18.13 -1.47
N VAL A 67 38.28 17.89 -2.78
CA VAL A 67 38.30 16.53 -3.35
C VAL A 67 39.63 15.85 -3.04
N CYS A 68 39.60 14.80 -2.23
CA CYS A 68 40.78 14.03 -1.84
C CYS A 68 41.00 12.77 -2.69
N GLY A 69 39.97 12.33 -3.42
CA GLY A 69 40.08 11.19 -4.33
C GLY A 69 38.85 11.04 -5.21
N ALA A 70 39.04 10.53 -6.43
CA ALA A 70 37.99 10.25 -7.38
C ALA A 70 38.31 8.92 -8.10
N TYR A 71 37.42 7.95 -7.99
CA TYR A 71 37.65 6.57 -8.43
C TYR A 71 36.47 6.05 -9.24
N ALA A 72 36.76 5.26 -10.27
CA ALA A 72 35.76 4.43 -10.94
C ALA A 72 36.06 2.96 -10.67
N ALA A 73 35.02 2.18 -10.42
CA ALA A 73 35.07 0.74 -10.23
C ALA A 73 33.91 0.08 -10.99
N GLN A 74 34.07 -1.19 -11.33
CA GLN A 74 33.01 -2.00 -11.93
C GLN A 74 33.20 -3.46 -11.58
N ASP A 75 32.10 -4.19 -11.56
CA ASP A 75 32.07 -5.65 -11.54
C ASP A 75 31.09 -6.17 -12.60
N ASN A 76 30.62 -7.41 -12.47
CA ASN A 76 29.69 -8.01 -13.43
C ASN A 76 28.28 -7.39 -13.39
N THR A 77 27.87 -6.81 -12.25
CA THR A 77 26.48 -6.37 -12.02
C THR A 77 26.37 -4.86 -11.82
N ARG A 78 27.43 -4.17 -11.42
CA ARG A 78 27.43 -2.75 -11.09
C ARG A 78 28.60 -1.99 -11.72
N GLU A 79 28.38 -0.70 -11.93
CA GLU A 79 29.44 0.28 -12.15
C GLU A 79 29.31 1.36 -11.09
N MET A 80 30.43 1.89 -10.60
CA MET A 80 30.43 2.87 -9.53
C MET A 80 31.48 3.94 -9.77
N ALA A 81 31.08 5.20 -9.63
CA ALA A 81 31.98 6.32 -9.42
C ALA A 81 31.96 6.72 -7.94
N THR A 82 33.12 7.00 -7.36
CA THR A 82 33.27 7.46 -5.97
C THR A 82 34.04 8.77 -5.94
N VAL A 83 33.53 9.75 -5.20
CA VAL A 83 34.24 11.00 -4.88
C VAL A 83 34.42 11.08 -3.36
N LEU A 84 35.66 11.24 -2.92
CA LEU A 84 36.03 11.47 -1.52
C LEU A 84 36.28 12.97 -1.30
N LEU A 85 35.65 13.51 -0.26
CA LEU A 85 35.61 14.93 0.05
C LEU A 85 36.01 15.16 1.50
N GLU A 86 36.76 16.22 1.78
CA GLU A 86 37.15 16.60 3.14
C GLU A 86 37.16 18.12 3.32
N ASN A 87 36.73 18.59 4.48
CA ASN A 87 37.05 19.93 4.96
C ASN A 87 37.84 19.79 6.27
N ARG A 88 39.13 20.14 6.21
CA ARG A 88 40.06 19.99 7.34
C ARG A 88 39.76 20.92 8.49
N ASP A 89 39.23 22.11 8.21
CA ASP A 89 38.90 23.12 9.22
C ASP A 89 37.64 22.73 9.99
N LEU A 90 36.67 22.15 9.29
CA LEU A 90 35.46 21.59 9.89
C LEU A 90 35.67 20.21 10.50
N GLN A 91 36.78 19.54 10.17
CA GLN A 91 37.03 18.14 10.52
C GLN A 91 35.94 17.18 10.01
N LEU A 92 35.38 17.48 8.83
CA LEU A 92 34.37 16.67 8.18
C LEU A 92 34.93 15.94 6.96
N SER A 93 34.45 14.72 6.74
CA SER A 93 34.73 13.94 5.53
C SER A 93 33.43 13.40 4.96
N MET A 94 33.27 13.48 3.64
CA MET A 94 32.11 12.93 2.93
C MET A 94 32.55 11.97 1.83
N ARG A 95 31.71 10.99 1.54
CA ARG A 95 31.88 10.07 0.41
C ARG A 95 30.59 10.04 -0.38
N LEU A 96 30.71 10.30 -1.67
CA LEU A 96 29.62 10.18 -2.62
C LEU A 96 29.90 9.01 -3.54
N HIS A 97 28.91 8.14 -3.69
CA HIS A 97 28.90 7.07 -4.68
C HIS A 97 27.77 7.30 -5.69
N LEU A 98 28.09 7.16 -6.97
CA LEU A 98 27.14 7.10 -8.07
C LEU A 98 27.21 5.69 -8.67
N ILE A 99 26.18 4.88 -8.49
CA ILE A 99 26.20 3.44 -8.77
C ILE A 99 25.15 3.13 -9.84
N SER A 100 25.57 2.53 -10.96
CA SER A 100 24.66 1.96 -11.96
C SER A 100 24.42 0.48 -11.66
N ASP A 101 23.19 0.02 -11.83
CA ASP A 101 22.85 -1.41 -11.89
C ASP A 101 23.13 -2.07 -13.26
N LYS A 102 23.75 -1.33 -14.19
CA LYS A 102 23.95 -1.71 -15.61
C LYS A 102 22.65 -1.99 -16.38
N LYS A 103 21.49 -1.71 -15.78
CA LYS A 103 20.16 -1.86 -16.38
C LYS A 103 19.51 -0.48 -16.44
N ASP A 104 18.70 -0.13 -15.46
CA ASP A 104 17.83 1.05 -15.55
C ASP A 104 18.01 2.00 -14.36
N THR A 105 18.59 1.55 -13.24
CA THR A 105 18.63 2.35 -12.00
C THR A 105 20.02 2.92 -11.75
N VAL A 106 20.05 4.19 -11.33
CA VAL A 106 21.23 4.88 -10.80
C VAL A 106 20.99 5.21 -9.33
N THR A 107 21.88 4.74 -8.46
CA THR A 107 21.86 5.05 -7.04
C THR A 107 22.84 6.18 -6.72
N VAL A 108 22.36 7.22 -6.04
CA VAL A 108 23.19 8.25 -5.39
C VAL A 108 23.27 7.92 -3.91
N LEU A 109 24.45 7.58 -3.40
CA LEU A 109 24.68 7.24 -1.99
C LEU A 109 25.66 8.24 -1.37
N LEU A 110 25.23 8.90 -0.29
CA LEU A 110 26.03 9.83 0.49
C LEU A 110 26.30 9.24 1.88
N GLN A 111 27.55 9.33 2.32
CA GLN A 111 27.97 9.03 3.68
C GLN A 111 28.79 10.18 4.25
N VAL A 112 28.60 10.49 5.52
CA VAL A 112 29.27 11.59 6.21
C VAL A 112 29.97 11.06 7.47
N LYS A 113 31.13 11.64 7.74
CA LYS A 113 31.98 11.34 8.89
C LYS A 113 32.40 12.64 9.57
N ASP A 114 32.28 12.68 10.90
CA ASP A 114 32.74 13.78 11.76
C ASP A 114 33.93 13.33 12.61
N LEU A 115 35.06 14.00 12.47
CA LEU A 115 36.28 13.73 13.25
C LEU A 115 36.31 14.47 14.60
N TYR A 116 35.22 15.16 14.95
CA TYR A 116 34.99 15.86 16.21
C TYR A 116 35.94 17.03 16.45
N ARG A 117 35.74 18.11 15.69
CA ARG A 117 36.54 19.34 15.79
C ARG A 117 36.81 19.80 17.23
N GLU A 118 35.77 19.83 18.06
CA GLU A 118 35.85 20.23 19.47
C GLU A 118 35.83 19.03 20.44
N LYS A 119 36.21 17.83 19.95
CA LYS A 119 36.15 16.53 20.65
C LYS A 119 34.74 16.07 21.05
N VAL A 120 33.73 16.70 20.49
CA VAL A 120 32.31 16.34 20.60
C VAL A 120 31.66 16.44 19.20
N PRO A 121 30.61 15.65 18.92
CA PRO A 121 29.87 15.76 17.66
C PRO A 121 29.03 17.04 17.61
N TYR A 122 28.79 17.51 16.39
CA TYR A 122 27.87 18.62 16.10
C TYR A 122 26.67 18.15 15.29
N GLU A 123 25.56 18.90 15.39
CA GLU A 123 24.43 18.70 14.49
C GLU A 123 24.84 18.97 13.04
N LEU A 124 24.44 18.06 12.16
CA LEU A 124 24.64 18.18 10.72
C LEU A 124 23.32 17.87 10.02
N PHE A 125 22.95 18.75 9.09
CA PHE A 125 21.77 18.58 8.25
C PHE A 125 22.17 18.60 6.77
N ILE A 126 21.60 17.69 5.98
CA ILE A 126 21.82 17.60 4.53
C ILE A 126 20.56 18.05 3.79
N HIS A 127 20.73 18.90 2.78
CA HIS A 127 19.70 19.23 1.81
C HIS A 127 20.21 18.91 0.40
N SER A 128 19.37 18.34 -0.47
CA SER A 128 19.72 18.06 -1.87
C SER A 128 19.02 19.02 -2.83
N PRO A 129 19.69 20.07 -3.32
CA PRO A 129 19.12 20.96 -4.34
C PRO A 129 18.78 20.24 -5.65
N PHE A 130 19.53 19.17 -5.97
CA PHE A 130 19.25 18.30 -7.11
C PHE A 130 17.89 17.61 -7.00
N LEU A 131 17.58 17.01 -5.84
CA LEU A 131 16.28 16.38 -5.60
C LEU A 131 15.15 17.42 -5.56
N ALA A 132 15.38 18.54 -4.86
CA ALA A 132 14.41 19.63 -4.73
C ALA A 132 13.99 20.24 -6.08
N ALA A 133 14.91 20.31 -7.04
CA ALA A 133 14.69 20.90 -8.36
C ALA A 133 14.61 19.87 -9.50
N MET A 134 14.35 18.60 -9.16
CA MET A 134 14.22 17.52 -10.13
C MET A 134 12.97 17.75 -11.01
N GLN A 135 13.15 17.67 -12.32
CA GLN A 135 12.11 17.91 -13.31
C GLN A 135 12.28 17.00 -14.54
N MET A 136 11.20 16.76 -15.27
CA MET A 136 11.21 16.08 -16.55
C MET A 136 11.26 17.07 -17.72
N ALA A 137 10.19 17.86 -17.93
CA ALA A 137 10.10 18.86 -18.99
C ALA A 137 10.07 20.31 -18.47
N GLY A 138 9.93 20.50 -17.16
CA GLY A 138 9.87 21.81 -16.50
C GLY A 138 8.44 22.25 -16.21
N ALA A 139 8.02 23.39 -16.76
CA ALA A 139 6.69 23.95 -16.49
C ALA A 139 5.58 22.99 -16.94
N GLY A 140 4.67 22.65 -16.01
CA GLY A 140 3.57 21.71 -16.25
C GLY A 140 3.88 20.25 -15.91
N ASP A 141 5.08 19.94 -15.41
CA ASP A 141 5.40 18.62 -14.88
C ASP A 141 4.46 18.23 -13.73
N LYS A 142 4.13 16.95 -13.65
CA LYS A 142 3.30 16.36 -12.59
C LYS A 142 4.20 15.73 -11.54
N TYR A 143 3.78 15.82 -10.28
CA TYR A 143 4.51 15.29 -9.14
C TYR A 143 3.59 14.36 -8.34
N TYR A 144 4.06 13.14 -8.12
CA TYR A 144 3.46 12.18 -7.20
C TYR A 144 4.40 12.04 -6.02
N TYR A 145 4.08 12.70 -4.90
CA TYR A 145 4.91 12.69 -3.70
C TYR A 145 4.76 11.36 -2.93
N PRO A 146 5.81 10.85 -2.27
CA PRO A 146 5.77 9.59 -1.52
C PRO A 146 4.56 9.44 -0.57
N ALA A 147 4.29 10.47 0.23
CA ALA A 147 3.18 10.55 1.18
C ALA A 147 1.98 11.35 0.66
N GLY A 148 2.06 11.84 -0.58
CA GLY A 148 1.02 12.68 -1.16
C GLY A 148 0.87 12.54 -2.66
N ALA A 149 0.86 11.29 -3.15
CA ALA A 149 0.93 10.96 -4.56
C ALA A 149 -0.23 11.56 -5.36
N VAL A 150 -1.44 11.51 -4.80
CA VAL A 150 -2.65 12.03 -5.45
C VAL A 150 -3.52 12.71 -4.40
N GLN A 151 -3.92 13.95 -4.70
CA GLN A 151 -4.74 14.80 -3.84
C GLN A 151 -6.04 15.17 -4.56
N ASN A 152 -7.09 15.41 -3.79
CA ASN A 152 -8.31 16.02 -4.33
C ASN A 152 -8.19 17.55 -4.45
N ARG A 153 -9.20 18.22 -5.02
CA ARG A 153 -9.28 19.70 -5.10
C ARG A 153 -9.07 20.45 -3.78
N GLU A 154 -9.29 19.79 -2.64
CA GLU A 154 -9.11 20.37 -1.29
C GLU A 154 -7.70 20.12 -0.74
N GLY A 155 -6.80 19.51 -1.51
CA GLY A 155 -5.45 19.12 -1.07
C GLY A 155 -5.41 17.90 -0.15
N LYS A 156 -6.51 17.14 -0.02
CA LYS A 156 -6.55 15.95 0.83
C LYS A 156 -6.04 14.71 0.08
N GLN A 157 -5.24 13.89 0.76
CA GLN A 157 -4.67 12.68 0.18
C GLN A 157 -5.73 11.62 -0.15
N LEU A 158 -5.64 11.09 -1.37
CA LEU A 158 -6.52 10.05 -1.89
C LEU A 158 -5.89 8.65 -1.80
N LEU A 159 -4.56 8.54 -1.82
CA LEU A 159 -3.88 7.27 -1.54
C LEU A 159 -3.71 7.08 -0.04
N LYS A 160 -4.42 6.11 0.55
CA LYS A 160 -4.29 5.72 1.95
C LYS A 160 -3.06 4.83 2.10
N LEU A 161 -2.06 5.34 2.80
CA LEU A 161 -0.84 4.61 3.11
C LEU A 161 -1.01 3.71 4.34
N ALA A 162 -0.08 2.75 4.48
CA ALA A 162 0.01 1.93 5.67
C ALA A 162 0.13 2.82 6.93
N LYS A 163 -0.69 2.55 7.93
CA LYS A 163 -0.64 3.29 9.20
C LYS A 163 0.61 2.88 9.96
N GLU A 164 1.51 3.84 10.13
CA GLU A 164 2.68 3.68 10.98
C GLU A 164 2.39 4.19 12.38
N SER A 165 3.00 3.54 13.37
CA SER A 165 2.99 4.00 14.76
C SER A 165 4.44 4.06 15.23
N PHE A 166 4.85 3.16 16.14
CA PHE A 166 6.25 2.97 16.52
C PHE A 166 7.02 2.09 15.52
N MET A 167 6.30 1.26 14.77
CA MET A 167 6.87 0.39 13.75
C MET A 167 6.71 1.06 12.37
N ASN A 168 7.81 1.16 11.64
CA ASN A 168 7.86 1.66 10.26
C ASN A 168 7.25 0.65 9.28
N SER A 169 6.67 1.07 8.16
CA SER A 169 6.26 0.18 7.08
C SER A 169 7.28 0.28 5.94
N ASP A 170 7.53 -0.84 5.27
CA ASP A 170 8.28 -0.89 4.02
C ASP A 170 7.41 -0.53 2.80
N ILE A 171 6.11 -0.25 3.02
CA ILE A 171 5.17 0.26 2.02
C ILE A 171 5.36 1.78 1.87
N LYS A 172 6.38 2.18 1.10
CA LYS A 172 6.74 3.58 0.83
C LYS A 172 6.78 3.86 -0.68
N PRO A 173 5.79 4.59 -1.23
CA PRO A 173 5.81 4.99 -2.63
C PRO A 173 7.05 5.82 -2.99
N PRO A 174 7.51 5.77 -4.26
CA PRO A 174 8.54 6.67 -4.75
C PRO A 174 8.01 8.11 -4.89
N LEU A 175 8.94 9.06 -4.95
CA LEU A 175 8.67 10.33 -5.63
C LEU A 175 8.65 10.07 -7.14
N VAL A 176 7.62 10.53 -7.85
CA VAL A 176 7.54 10.43 -9.31
C VAL A 176 7.36 11.81 -9.90
N VAL A 177 8.18 12.15 -10.90
CA VAL A 177 8.09 13.42 -11.64
C VAL A 177 7.95 13.10 -13.12
N THR A 178 6.88 13.56 -13.74
CA THR A 178 6.56 13.26 -15.15
C THR A 178 6.25 14.53 -15.93
N ASP A 179 6.30 14.42 -17.26
CA ASP A 179 5.83 15.50 -18.14
C ASP A 179 4.30 15.72 -18.01
N ALA A 180 3.79 16.81 -18.60
CA ALA A 180 2.37 17.16 -18.53
C ALA A 180 1.43 16.07 -19.08
N GLU A 181 1.91 15.22 -19.98
CA GLU A 181 1.16 14.12 -20.59
C GLU A 181 1.22 12.84 -19.75
N ASP A 182 2.00 12.83 -18.67
CA ASP A 182 2.29 11.68 -17.82
C ASP A 182 2.82 10.47 -18.64
N GLN A 183 3.75 10.76 -19.55
CA GLN A 183 4.39 9.79 -20.43
C GLN A 183 5.84 9.51 -19.99
N TYR A 184 6.73 10.48 -20.08
CA TYR A 184 8.12 10.31 -19.64
C TYR A 184 8.32 10.92 -18.24
N GLY A 185 9.29 10.41 -17.50
CA GLY A 185 9.55 10.92 -16.15
C GLY A 185 10.73 10.28 -15.44
N PHE A 186 10.79 10.51 -14.14
CA PHE A 186 11.72 9.86 -13.22
C PHE A 186 10.95 9.28 -12.03
N SER A 187 11.36 8.11 -11.57
CA SER A 187 10.98 7.57 -10.26
C SER A 187 12.20 7.64 -9.34
N VAL A 188 12.05 8.25 -8.17
CA VAL A 188 13.05 8.33 -7.11
C VAL A 188 12.54 7.56 -5.90
N ARG A 189 13.21 6.46 -5.58
CA ARG A 189 12.96 5.71 -4.35
C ARG A 189 13.92 6.13 -3.26
N PHE A 190 13.42 6.04 -2.04
CA PHE A 190 14.15 6.30 -0.81
C PHE A 190 14.16 5.01 0.01
N PRO A 191 15.09 4.07 -0.25
CA PRO A 191 15.14 2.81 0.49
C PRO A 191 15.23 3.08 1.99
N SER A 192 14.32 2.48 2.76
CA SER A 192 14.32 2.48 4.22
C SER A 192 14.16 1.04 4.69
N LEU A 193 15.22 0.49 5.26
CA LEU A 193 15.27 -0.91 5.72
C LEU A 193 15.01 -1.06 7.22
N ALA A 194 14.74 0.04 7.91
CA ALA A 194 14.55 0.05 9.35
C ALA A 194 13.15 -0.41 9.73
N ASP A 195 13.06 -1.20 10.81
CA ASP A 195 11.79 -1.63 11.37
C ASP A 195 11.13 -0.57 12.27
N LEU A 196 11.91 0.42 12.73
CA LEU A 196 11.50 1.48 13.63
C LEU A 196 11.13 2.74 12.85
N SER A 197 10.06 3.41 13.24
CA SER A 197 9.69 4.74 12.72
C SER A 197 10.40 5.89 13.46
N ASP A 198 11.44 5.58 14.23
CA ASP A 198 12.25 6.54 14.96
C ASP A 198 13.50 6.90 14.14
N ASP A 199 13.51 8.12 13.60
CA ASP A 199 14.62 8.61 12.78
C ASP A 199 15.89 8.72 13.62
N GLY A 200 15.81 8.88 14.94
CA GLY A 200 16.99 8.93 15.81
C GLY A 200 17.71 7.59 15.96
N ALA A 201 17.01 6.47 15.72
CA ALA A 201 17.52 5.12 15.97
C ALA A 201 18.04 4.40 14.72
N VAL A 202 18.07 5.07 13.56
CA VAL A 202 18.36 4.47 12.26
C VAL A 202 19.52 5.14 11.54
N GLN A 203 20.40 4.34 10.92
CA GLN A 203 21.56 4.83 10.17
C GLN A 203 21.21 5.24 8.74
N ASN A 204 20.16 4.63 8.16
CA ASN A 204 19.60 5.09 6.90
C ASN A 204 18.66 6.27 7.16
N ARG A 205 18.99 7.44 6.62
CA ARG A 205 18.31 8.73 6.89
C ARG A 205 17.20 9.07 5.90
N ASN A 206 16.76 8.10 5.10
CA ASN A 206 15.78 8.32 4.03
C ASN A 206 14.35 8.44 4.52
N MET A 207 14.07 8.12 5.79
CA MET A 207 12.70 8.09 6.29
C MET A 207 11.98 9.42 6.09
N SER A 208 12.63 10.56 6.37
CA SER A 208 12.05 11.89 6.13
C SER A 208 11.75 12.17 4.65
N LEU A 209 12.56 11.63 3.72
CA LEU A 209 12.28 11.75 2.29
C LEU A 209 11.05 10.91 1.89
N SER A 210 10.90 9.72 2.48
CA SER A 210 9.77 8.84 2.23
C SER A 210 8.43 9.37 2.75
N THR A 211 8.45 10.42 3.58
CA THR A 211 7.25 11.07 4.13
C THR A 211 6.89 12.39 3.44
N ILE A 212 7.64 12.81 2.41
CA ILE A 212 7.33 14.03 1.66
C ILE A 212 5.94 13.91 1.02
N ALA A 213 5.06 14.87 1.28
CA ALA A 213 3.67 14.91 0.83
C ALA A 213 3.34 16.12 -0.08
N SER A 214 4.27 17.06 -0.24
CA SER A 214 4.03 18.30 -0.97
C SER A 214 5.26 18.87 -1.65
N ALA A 215 5.03 19.86 -2.53
CA ALA A 215 6.10 20.61 -3.20
C ALA A 215 6.98 21.36 -2.19
N GLU A 216 6.37 21.96 -1.16
CA GLU A 216 7.06 22.72 -0.11
C GLU A 216 8.02 21.80 0.66
N GLU A 217 7.53 20.64 1.13
CA GLU A 217 8.36 19.65 1.81
C GLU A 217 9.50 19.13 0.93
N LEU A 218 9.24 18.91 -0.38
CA LEU A 218 10.29 18.54 -1.33
C LEU A 218 11.34 19.64 -1.51
N HIS A 219 10.94 20.91 -1.56
CA HIS A 219 11.87 22.03 -1.77
C HIS A 219 12.67 22.36 -0.51
N GLU A 220 12.08 22.18 0.67
CA GLU A 220 12.65 22.61 1.94
C GLU A 220 13.23 21.47 2.78
N HIS A 221 13.20 20.23 2.29
CA HIS A 221 13.67 19.05 3.04
C HIS A 221 15.07 19.27 3.63
N SER A 222 15.23 18.90 4.88
CA SER A 222 16.49 18.99 5.61
C SER A 222 16.66 17.72 6.43
N LEU A 223 17.62 16.89 6.04
CA LEU A 223 17.80 15.56 6.58
C LEU A 223 18.78 15.63 7.74
N PRO A 224 18.35 15.37 8.98
CA PRO A 224 19.30 15.19 10.08
C PRO A 224 20.16 13.96 9.77
N ILE A 225 21.45 14.08 10.06
CA ILE A 225 22.40 12.97 10.04
C ILE A 225 23.20 13.01 11.32
N ASN A 226 23.54 11.85 11.86
CA ASN A 226 24.25 11.69 13.12
C ASN A 226 25.68 11.16 12.86
N PRO A 227 26.53 11.93 12.15
CA PRO A 227 27.84 11.45 11.78
C PRO A 227 28.69 11.23 13.04
N ASP A 228 29.43 10.13 13.04
CA ASP A 228 30.45 9.83 14.02
C ASP A 228 31.82 9.75 13.34
N ALA A 229 32.83 9.25 14.05
CA ALA A 229 34.16 9.04 13.45
C ALA A 229 34.20 7.91 12.40
N THR A 230 33.05 7.38 11.98
CA THR A 230 32.86 6.36 10.94
C THR A 230 31.95 6.89 9.82
N TYR A 231 31.56 6.02 8.87
CA TYR A 231 30.64 6.34 7.78
C TYR A 231 29.33 5.56 7.95
N ALA A 232 28.82 5.52 9.18
CA ALA A 232 27.66 4.71 9.54
C ALA A 232 26.39 5.18 8.82
N ASP A 233 26.11 6.48 8.87
CA ASP A 233 24.87 7.02 8.32
C ASP A 233 24.90 7.16 6.81
N THR A 234 23.76 6.88 6.17
CA THR A 234 23.59 6.86 4.72
C THR A 234 22.36 7.64 4.29
N ILE A 235 22.48 8.40 3.21
CA ILE A 235 21.35 8.91 2.41
C ILE A 235 21.44 8.27 1.03
N GLU A 236 20.35 7.68 0.54
CA GLU A 236 20.33 6.89 -0.69
C GLU A 236 19.15 7.27 -1.57
N LEU A 237 19.43 7.64 -2.83
CA LEU A 237 18.42 7.94 -3.84
C LEU A 237 18.55 6.92 -4.97
N GLU A 238 17.54 6.07 -5.17
CA GLU A 238 17.48 5.16 -6.32
C GLU A 238 16.64 5.78 -7.42
N ILE A 239 17.24 6.17 -8.54
CA ILE A 239 16.60 6.95 -9.60
C ILE A 239 16.53 6.15 -10.89
N THR A 240 15.36 6.11 -11.52
CA THR A 240 15.09 5.40 -12.78
C THR A 240 14.34 6.31 -13.76
N GLY A 241 14.73 6.30 -15.04
CA GLY A 241 13.98 6.96 -16.11
C GLY A 241 12.76 6.15 -16.53
N LEU A 242 11.63 6.84 -16.75
CA LEU A 242 10.34 6.23 -17.07
C LEU A 242 9.91 6.50 -18.52
N THR A 243 9.18 5.56 -19.10
CA THR A 243 8.58 5.60 -20.44
C THR A 243 7.05 5.66 -20.43
N ASP A 244 6.43 5.27 -19.31
CA ASP A 244 4.98 5.22 -19.13
C ASP A 244 4.57 5.76 -17.74
N GLY A 245 5.13 6.91 -17.39
CA GLY A 245 4.71 7.79 -16.29
C GLY A 245 4.40 7.10 -14.95
N TRP A 246 3.35 7.56 -14.29
CA TRP A 246 2.86 6.99 -13.03
C TRP A 246 2.57 5.48 -13.10
N PRO A 247 1.89 4.95 -14.14
CA PRO A 247 1.67 3.51 -14.25
C PRO A 247 2.94 2.66 -14.23
N GLU A 248 4.00 3.05 -14.95
CA GLU A 248 5.29 2.35 -14.88
C GLU A 248 5.93 2.48 -13.51
N ALA A 249 5.95 3.68 -12.92
CA ALA A 249 6.54 3.91 -11.61
C ALA A 249 5.90 3.03 -10.53
N PHE A 250 4.56 2.93 -10.52
CA PHE A 250 3.83 2.11 -9.58
C PHE A 250 4.10 0.61 -9.79
N ARG A 251 4.16 0.13 -11.05
CA ARG A 251 4.53 -1.26 -11.37
C ARG A 251 5.92 -1.62 -10.90
N ARG A 252 6.90 -0.76 -11.16
CA ARG A 252 8.28 -0.95 -10.69
C ARG A 252 8.34 -0.97 -9.17
N TYR A 253 7.66 -0.03 -8.51
CA TYR A 253 7.57 0.01 -7.06
C TYR A 253 6.98 -1.30 -6.49
N ARG A 254 5.85 -1.78 -7.02
CA ARG A 254 5.26 -3.05 -6.60
C ARG A 254 6.23 -4.21 -6.78
N ALA A 255 6.81 -4.38 -7.97
CA ALA A 255 7.73 -5.48 -8.26
C ALA A 255 8.95 -5.48 -7.33
N GLN A 256 9.47 -4.29 -6.99
CA GLN A 256 10.59 -4.13 -6.08
C GLN A 256 10.20 -4.41 -4.61
N TRP A 257 9.01 -3.98 -4.20
CA TRP A 257 8.47 -4.28 -2.87
C TRP A 257 8.16 -5.77 -2.70
N GLU A 258 7.62 -6.44 -3.74
CA GLU A 258 7.33 -7.88 -3.73
C GLU A 258 8.61 -8.74 -3.72
N ALA A 259 9.70 -8.29 -4.35
CA ALA A 259 10.90 -9.09 -4.56
C ALA A 259 11.48 -9.79 -3.30
N PRO A 260 11.56 -9.14 -2.11
CA PRO A 260 12.03 -9.81 -0.91
C PRO A 260 10.99 -10.73 -0.23
N TYR A 261 9.70 -10.65 -0.56
CA TYR A 261 8.62 -11.36 0.16
C TYR A 261 8.46 -12.82 -0.28
N ASP A 262 8.03 -13.66 0.67
CA ASP A 262 7.60 -15.03 0.43
C ASP A 262 6.06 -15.15 0.36
N PHE A 263 5.52 -15.28 -0.85
CA PHE A 263 4.07 -15.40 -1.06
C PHE A 263 3.55 -16.84 -1.14
N ARG A 264 4.32 -17.86 -0.74
CA ARG A 264 3.91 -19.27 -0.83
C ARG A 264 2.59 -19.58 -0.12
N GLU A 265 2.28 -18.93 1.00
CA GLU A 265 0.97 -19.08 1.66
C GLU A 265 -0.18 -18.53 0.80
N TYR A 266 0.02 -17.42 0.08
CA TYR A 266 -1.01 -16.90 -0.84
C TYR A 266 -1.25 -17.86 -2.01
N ASP A 267 -0.24 -18.60 -2.44
CA ASP A 267 -0.30 -19.48 -3.62
C ASP A 267 -0.90 -20.87 -3.30
N LYS A 268 -1.16 -21.17 -2.03
CA LYS A 268 -1.78 -22.42 -1.59
C LYS A 268 -3.18 -22.60 -2.17
N PRO A 269 -3.46 -23.68 -2.94
CA PRO A 269 -4.77 -23.91 -3.55
C PRO A 269 -5.91 -23.99 -2.53
N ASP A 270 -5.65 -24.57 -1.35
CA ASP A 270 -6.60 -24.73 -0.26
C ASP A 270 -6.95 -23.41 0.45
N LEU A 271 -6.19 -22.33 0.25
CA LEU A 271 -6.53 -21.00 0.76
C LEU A 271 -7.22 -20.12 -0.29
N LYS A 272 -7.23 -20.52 -1.57
CA LYS A 272 -7.80 -19.71 -2.66
C LYS A 272 -9.32 -19.54 -2.56
N TRP A 273 -10.03 -20.43 -1.86
CA TRP A 273 -11.49 -20.32 -1.71
C TRP A 273 -11.91 -18.95 -1.15
N PHE A 274 -11.11 -18.33 -0.29
CA PHE A 274 -11.42 -17.01 0.28
C PHE A 274 -11.41 -15.90 -0.77
N SER A 275 -10.53 -16.00 -1.79
CA SER A 275 -10.49 -15.04 -2.89
C SER A 275 -11.70 -15.08 -3.82
N GLU A 276 -12.53 -16.10 -3.69
CA GLU A 276 -13.78 -16.23 -4.44
C GLU A 276 -14.98 -15.64 -3.69
N LYS A 277 -14.77 -15.11 -2.49
CA LYS A 277 -15.80 -14.55 -1.60
C LYS A 277 -15.85 -13.03 -1.73
N PHE A 278 -17.05 -12.46 -1.62
CA PHE A 278 -17.27 -11.03 -1.77
C PHE A 278 -17.98 -10.41 -0.56
N LEU A 279 -19.02 -11.06 -0.02
CA LEU A 279 -19.83 -10.50 1.05
C LEU A 279 -19.65 -11.28 2.34
N HIS A 280 -19.05 -10.64 3.33
CA HIS A 280 -18.78 -11.22 4.64
C HIS A 280 -19.76 -10.66 5.65
N ASN A 281 -20.33 -11.49 6.51
CA ASN A 281 -21.16 -11.03 7.62
C ASN A 281 -20.39 -11.14 8.94
N PHE A 282 -20.56 -10.15 9.81
CA PHE A 282 -20.13 -10.20 11.19
C PHE A 282 -21.34 -10.15 12.12
N THR A 283 -21.71 -11.32 12.66
CA THR A 283 -22.89 -11.49 13.49
C THR A 283 -22.53 -11.42 14.97
N PHE A 284 -23.25 -10.60 15.72
CA PHE A 284 -23.25 -10.69 17.17
C PHE A 284 -24.14 -11.86 17.62
N LEU A 285 -23.54 -12.91 18.17
CA LEU A 285 -24.21 -14.18 18.48
C LEU A 285 -25.36 -14.03 19.49
N TYR A 286 -25.32 -13.03 20.37
CA TYR A 286 -26.41 -12.80 21.33
C TYR A 286 -27.37 -11.69 20.91
N GLY A 287 -27.16 -11.16 19.70
CA GLY A 287 -28.11 -10.29 19.03
C GLY A 287 -29.32 -11.06 18.53
N THR A 288 -30.37 -10.33 18.14
CA THR A 288 -31.57 -10.96 17.56
C THR A 288 -31.41 -11.27 16.07
N GLU A 289 -30.30 -10.88 15.43
CA GLU A 289 -30.03 -11.10 14.00
C GLU A 289 -29.87 -12.62 13.72
N GLY A 290 -28.90 -13.27 14.36
CA GLY A 290 -28.55 -14.68 14.10
C GLY A 290 -28.85 -15.69 15.21
N PHE A 291 -29.52 -15.30 16.30
CA PHE A 291 -29.80 -16.20 17.43
C PHE A 291 -31.28 -16.24 17.82
N ASP A 292 -31.78 -17.46 18.02
CA ASP A 292 -33.13 -17.73 18.53
C ASP A 292 -33.08 -17.83 20.06
N PRO A 293 -33.56 -16.83 20.82
CA PRO A 293 -33.49 -16.82 22.28
C PRO A 293 -34.41 -17.85 22.94
N VAL A 294 -35.44 -18.34 22.23
CA VAL A 294 -36.39 -19.34 22.75
C VAL A 294 -35.77 -20.73 22.63
N LYS A 295 -35.26 -21.08 21.44
CA LYS A 295 -34.59 -22.36 21.20
C LYS A 295 -33.14 -22.39 21.72
N LYS A 296 -32.58 -21.22 22.03
CA LYS A 296 -31.20 -21.02 22.49
C LYS A 296 -30.17 -21.58 21.51
N LYS A 297 -30.37 -21.36 20.21
CA LYS A 297 -29.49 -21.83 19.15
C LYS A 297 -29.23 -20.73 18.12
N ILE A 298 -28.16 -20.88 17.34
CA ILE A 298 -27.94 -20.07 16.13
C ILE A 298 -29.05 -20.40 15.14
N ASP A 299 -29.71 -19.37 14.62
CA ASP A 299 -30.75 -19.48 13.60
C ASP A 299 -30.15 -19.17 12.23
N VAL A 300 -29.52 -20.19 11.63
CA VAL A 300 -28.78 -20.08 10.37
C VAL A 300 -29.70 -19.67 9.23
N GLU A 301 -30.84 -20.34 9.08
CA GLU A 301 -31.83 -20.04 8.03
C GLU A 301 -32.30 -18.59 8.08
N LYS A 302 -32.59 -18.07 9.29
CA LYS A 302 -32.96 -16.67 9.44
C LYS A 302 -31.84 -15.72 9.00
N LEU A 303 -30.62 -15.94 9.47
CA LEU A 303 -29.49 -15.08 9.15
C LEU A 303 -29.21 -15.06 7.64
N LEU A 304 -29.26 -16.22 6.98
CA LEU A 304 -29.03 -16.33 5.55
C LEU A 304 -30.16 -15.70 4.72
N ALA A 305 -31.42 -15.83 5.17
CA ALA A 305 -32.54 -15.15 4.53
C ALA A 305 -32.41 -13.61 4.59
N GLU A 306 -31.86 -13.05 5.67
CA GLU A 306 -31.51 -11.62 5.72
C GLU A 306 -30.34 -11.29 4.77
N GLY A 307 -29.38 -12.21 4.64
CA GLY A 307 -28.26 -12.10 3.70
C GLY A 307 -28.67 -12.06 2.23
N ASP A 308 -29.76 -12.73 1.83
CA ASP A 308 -30.27 -12.75 0.46
C ASP A 308 -30.65 -11.36 -0.09
N GLU A 309 -31.01 -10.44 0.81
CA GLU A 309 -31.27 -9.04 0.46
C GLU A 309 -30.01 -8.30 0.00
N PHE A 310 -28.83 -8.73 0.49
CA PHE A 310 -27.52 -8.21 0.08
C PHE A 310 -26.87 -9.01 -1.06
N GLY A 311 -27.52 -10.06 -1.56
CA GLY A 311 -26.96 -10.98 -2.56
C GLY A 311 -26.30 -12.24 -1.97
N GLY A 312 -26.61 -12.57 -0.72
CA GLY A 312 -26.15 -13.77 -0.01
C GLY A 312 -24.81 -13.56 0.69
N PHE A 313 -24.69 -14.04 1.92
CA PHE A 313 -23.41 -14.04 2.62
C PHE A 313 -22.53 -15.19 2.15
N ASP A 314 -21.25 -14.90 1.93
CA ASP A 314 -20.25 -15.87 1.53
C ASP A 314 -19.51 -16.42 2.76
N THR A 315 -19.36 -15.60 3.81
CA THR A 315 -18.84 -16.01 5.11
C THR A 315 -19.62 -15.39 6.26
N VAL A 316 -19.63 -16.04 7.43
CA VAL A 316 -20.20 -15.52 8.68
C VAL A 316 -19.18 -15.62 9.81
N THR A 317 -18.89 -14.50 10.47
CA THR A 317 -18.14 -14.47 11.73
C THR A 317 -19.12 -14.50 12.90
N VAL A 318 -18.96 -15.46 13.81
CA VAL A 318 -19.87 -15.65 14.96
C VAL A 318 -19.26 -15.05 16.22
N TRP A 319 -19.57 -13.78 16.52
CA TRP A 319 -19.01 -13.08 17.67
C TRP A 319 -19.77 -13.35 18.97
N ASN A 320 -19.17 -14.04 19.93
CA ASN A 320 -19.81 -14.44 21.19
C ASN A 320 -19.22 -13.80 22.48
N GLN A 321 -18.13 -13.05 22.41
CA GLN A 321 -17.34 -12.76 23.62
C GLN A 321 -17.62 -11.39 24.22
N TYR A 322 -17.26 -10.31 23.53
CA TYR A 322 -17.55 -8.94 23.98
C TYR A 322 -19.03 -8.57 23.73
N PRO A 323 -19.74 -7.89 24.64
CA PRO A 323 -19.24 -7.21 25.85
C PRO A 323 -19.30 -8.04 27.15
N ARG A 324 -19.48 -9.37 27.07
CA ARG A 324 -19.53 -10.24 28.27
C ARG A 324 -18.14 -10.60 28.82
N LEU A 325 -17.13 -10.60 27.96
CA LEU A 325 -15.75 -10.90 28.31
C LEU A 325 -15.24 -9.96 29.42
N GLY A 326 -14.57 -10.52 30.43
CA GLY A 326 -14.06 -9.79 31.60
C GLY A 326 -15.06 -9.52 32.73
N ILE A 327 -16.35 -9.88 32.58
CA ILE A 327 -17.34 -9.74 33.67
C ILE A 327 -17.16 -10.82 34.76
N ASP A 328 -16.71 -12.01 34.38
CA ASP A 328 -16.42 -13.11 35.29
C ASP A 328 -15.12 -13.84 34.89
N ARG A 329 -14.84 -14.99 35.52
CA ARG A 329 -13.57 -15.72 35.34
C ARG A 329 -13.47 -16.50 34.04
N ARG A 330 -14.53 -16.52 33.22
CA ARG A 330 -14.51 -17.28 31.96
C ARG A 330 -13.60 -16.61 30.94
N SER A 331 -12.70 -17.40 30.37
CA SER A 331 -11.90 -16.97 29.22
C SER A 331 -12.69 -17.07 27.93
N GLN A 332 -12.16 -16.49 26.86
CA GLN A 332 -12.65 -16.57 25.49
C GLN A 332 -12.99 -18.01 25.07
N TRP A 333 -12.16 -18.97 25.47
CA TRP A 333 -12.34 -20.39 25.17
C TRP A 333 -13.57 -20.97 25.88
N GLN A 334 -13.75 -20.60 27.16
CA GLN A 334 -14.85 -21.10 27.99
C GLN A 334 -16.21 -20.53 27.57
N PHE A 335 -16.26 -19.39 26.85
CA PHE A 335 -17.51 -18.91 26.26
C PHE A 335 -18.08 -19.84 25.19
N PHE A 336 -17.24 -20.62 24.50
CA PHE A 336 -17.70 -21.65 23.55
C PHE A 336 -18.24 -22.89 24.28
N ASP A 337 -17.68 -23.23 25.44
CA ASP A 337 -18.15 -24.33 26.28
C ASP A 337 -19.45 -23.99 27.03
N ASP A 338 -19.61 -22.72 27.43
CA ASP A 338 -20.79 -22.16 28.09
C ASP A 338 -21.98 -21.96 27.14
N PHE A 339 -21.75 -21.90 25.83
CA PHE A 339 -22.83 -21.77 24.86
C PHE A 339 -23.85 -22.90 25.07
N PRO A 340 -25.17 -22.67 24.96
CA PRO A 340 -26.16 -23.73 25.11
C PRO A 340 -25.89 -24.92 24.16
N GLY A 341 -25.54 -26.08 24.72
CA GLY A 341 -25.11 -27.27 23.96
C GLY A 341 -23.60 -27.33 23.64
N GLY A 342 -22.82 -26.35 24.10
CA GLY A 342 -21.37 -26.25 24.00
C GLY A 342 -20.83 -26.16 22.58
N ARG A 343 -19.55 -26.46 22.40
CA ARG A 343 -18.88 -26.59 21.09
C ARG A 343 -19.64 -27.51 20.11
N PRO A 344 -20.26 -28.64 20.52
CA PRO A 344 -21.06 -29.47 19.62
C PRO A 344 -22.24 -28.74 18.97
N ALA A 345 -22.94 -27.85 19.69
CA ALA A 345 -24.02 -27.06 19.11
C ALA A 345 -23.51 -26.01 18.11
N ILE A 346 -22.32 -25.45 18.36
CA ILE A 346 -21.65 -24.54 17.43
C ILE A 346 -21.23 -25.29 16.17
N ARG A 347 -20.67 -26.50 16.30
CA ARG A 347 -20.35 -27.37 15.17
C ARG A 347 -21.58 -27.65 14.30
N GLN A 348 -22.73 -27.97 14.91
CA GLN A 348 -23.98 -28.18 14.17
C GLN A 348 -24.41 -26.95 13.38
N ALA A 349 -24.22 -25.74 13.92
CA ALA A 349 -24.49 -24.51 13.20
C ALA A 349 -23.50 -24.29 12.05
N VAL A 350 -22.20 -24.59 12.24
CA VAL A 350 -21.19 -24.56 11.18
C VAL A 350 -21.55 -25.52 10.04
N GLU A 351 -21.93 -26.75 10.36
CA GLU A 351 -22.39 -27.74 9.37
C GLU A 351 -23.65 -27.26 8.62
N GLU A 352 -24.54 -26.52 9.28
CA GLU A 352 -25.71 -25.91 8.66
C GLU A 352 -25.32 -24.78 7.69
N PHE A 353 -24.41 -23.89 8.06
CA PHE A 353 -23.84 -22.90 7.14
C PHE A 353 -23.15 -23.55 5.94
N HIS A 354 -22.37 -24.60 6.16
CA HIS A 354 -21.69 -25.34 5.09
C HIS A 354 -22.65 -25.98 4.10
N ARG A 355 -23.83 -26.45 4.53
CA ARG A 355 -24.88 -26.94 3.62
C ARG A 355 -25.38 -25.87 2.64
N HIS A 356 -25.25 -24.59 3.01
CA HIS A 356 -25.56 -23.43 2.17
C HIS A 356 -24.33 -22.84 1.46
N GLY A 357 -23.16 -23.48 1.57
CA GLY A 357 -21.91 -23.02 0.95
C GLY A 357 -21.23 -21.84 1.65
N VAL A 358 -21.68 -21.49 2.86
CA VAL A 358 -21.19 -20.35 3.66
C VAL A 358 -20.10 -20.81 4.63
N GLN A 359 -18.94 -20.16 4.61
CA GLN A 359 -17.84 -20.49 5.52
C GLN A 359 -17.96 -19.72 6.84
N VAL A 360 -17.47 -20.30 7.94
CA VAL A 360 -17.65 -19.74 9.29
C VAL A 360 -16.32 -19.38 9.93
N PHE A 361 -16.26 -18.18 10.52
CA PHE A 361 -15.09 -17.67 11.24
C PHE A 361 -15.40 -17.54 12.73
N MET A 362 -14.44 -17.94 13.57
CA MET A 362 -14.47 -17.70 15.01
C MET A 362 -13.73 -16.40 15.36
N PRO A 363 -14.11 -15.69 16.42
CA PRO A 363 -13.33 -14.57 16.92
C PRO A 363 -12.15 -15.07 17.76
N TYR A 364 -10.99 -14.45 17.59
CA TYR A 364 -9.84 -14.57 18.50
C TYR A 364 -9.57 -13.24 19.16
N ILE A 365 -9.51 -13.23 20.50
CA ILE A 365 -9.40 -12.02 21.31
C ILE A 365 -8.05 -11.98 22.02
N PRO A 366 -7.05 -11.27 21.48
CA PRO A 366 -5.69 -11.32 22.01
C PRO A 366 -5.57 -10.67 23.41
N TRP A 367 -6.47 -9.76 23.74
CA TRP A 367 -6.45 -9.01 25.00
C TRP A 367 -7.12 -9.75 26.17
N ASP A 368 -7.61 -10.98 25.95
CA ASP A 368 -8.14 -11.87 27.00
C ASP A 368 -7.13 -12.94 27.45
N ALA A 369 -5.86 -12.83 27.04
CA ALA A 369 -4.83 -13.78 27.44
C ALA A 369 -4.67 -13.82 28.98
N GLY A 370 -4.88 -15.01 29.57
CA GLY A 370 -4.69 -15.25 30.99
C GLY A 370 -3.21 -15.19 31.39
N SER A 371 -2.91 -14.83 32.63
CA SER A 371 -1.52 -14.70 33.12
C SER A 371 -0.71 -15.99 33.12
N HIS A 372 -1.38 -17.15 33.03
CA HIS A 372 -0.76 -18.47 32.90
C HIS A 372 -0.65 -18.94 31.44
N GLU A 373 -1.28 -18.24 30.49
CA GLU A 373 -1.21 -18.59 29.08
C GLU A 373 0.05 -17.98 28.46
N SER A 374 0.78 -18.80 27.73
CA SER A 374 1.82 -18.36 26.82
C SER A 374 1.25 -18.21 25.42
N THR A 375 1.99 -17.54 24.54
CA THR A 375 1.71 -17.51 23.11
C THR A 375 1.51 -18.91 22.52
N ASP A 376 2.31 -19.89 22.95
CA ASP A 376 2.17 -21.26 22.46
C ASP A 376 0.88 -21.91 22.93
N SER A 377 0.53 -21.82 24.22
CA SER A 377 -0.72 -22.41 24.72
C SER A 377 -1.96 -21.75 24.12
N LEU A 378 -1.91 -20.45 23.84
CA LEU A 378 -2.97 -19.76 23.10
C LEU A 378 -3.12 -20.34 21.68
N GLY A 379 -2.00 -20.59 20.99
CA GLY A 379 -2.01 -21.26 19.69
C GLY A 379 -2.57 -22.69 19.73
N ASP A 380 -2.40 -23.41 20.85
CA ASP A 380 -2.99 -24.76 21.01
C ASP A 380 -4.51 -24.71 21.17
N GLU A 381 -5.04 -23.81 22.01
CA GLU A 381 -6.49 -23.63 22.16
C GLU A 381 -7.13 -23.07 20.87
N PHE A 382 -6.42 -22.20 20.15
CA PHE A 382 -6.81 -21.70 18.83
C PHE A 382 -7.03 -22.85 17.84
N ALA A 383 -6.06 -23.75 17.69
CA ALA A 383 -6.18 -24.91 16.80
C ALA A 383 -7.26 -25.90 17.27
N LYS A 384 -7.34 -26.14 18.58
CA LYS A 384 -8.33 -27.05 19.17
C LYS A 384 -9.77 -26.59 18.93
N LEU A 385 -10.07 -25.30 19.05
CA LEU A 385 -11.41 -24.79 18.79
C LEU A 385 -11.83 -24.99 17.33
N LEU A 386 -10.92 -24.81 16.37
CA LEU A 386 -11.21 -25.12 14.95
C LEU A 386 -11.48 -26.61 14.75
N ALA A 387 -10.73 -27.49 15.39
CA ALA A 387 -10.97 -28.93 15.32
C ALA A 387 -12.33 -29.33 15.91
N ASP A 388 -12.71 -28.73 17.04
CA ASP A 388 -13.96 -29.03 17.74
C ASP A 388 -15.19 -28.54 16.96
N THR A 389 -15.10 -27.36 16.35
CA THR A 389 -16.23 -26.68 15.69
C THR A 389 -16.30 -26.87 14.18
N ASP A 390 -15.22 -27.31 13.55
CA ASP A 390 -15.04 -27.41 12.09
C ASP A 390 -15.11 -26.06 11.34
N ALA A 391 -14.96 -24.95 12.06
CA ALA A 391 -14.93 -23.61 11.48
C ALA A 391 -13.76 -23.42 10.50
N ASP A 392 -13.92 -22.51 9.55
CA ASP A 392 -13.02 -22.30 8.42
C ASP A 392 -11.88 -21.32 8.70
N GLY A 393 -11.88 -20.72 9.87
CA GLY A 393 -10.87 -19.75 10.21
C GLY A 393 -11.21 -18.86 11.39
N TYR A 394 -10.42 -17.79 11.50
CA TYR A 394 -10.58 -16.78 12.53
C TYR A 394 -10.61 -15.36 12.01
N GLN A 395 -11.47 -14.54 12.62
CA GLN A 395 -11.28 -13.10 12.68
C GLN A 395 -10.42 -12.77 13.90
N LEU A 396 -9.28 -12.14 13.65
CA LEU A 396 -8.29 -11.78 14.67
C LEU A 396 -8.54 -10.35 15.13
N ASP A 397 -9.19 -10.20 16.29
CA ASP A 397 -9.59 -8.90 16.84
C ASP A 397 -8.36 -8.07 17.21
N THR A 398 -8.35 -6.80 16.85
CA THR A 398 -7.28 -5.79 17.07
C THR A 398 -5.89 -6.11 16.51
N LEU A 399 -5.70 -7.29 15.93
CA LEU A 399 -4.40 -7.73 15.43
C LEU A 399 -4.15 -7.28 13.99
N SER A 400 -2.86 -7.12 13.67
CA SER A 400 -2.29 -7.06 12.32
C SER A 400 -1.23 -8.15 12.09
N ALA A 401 -0.92 -8.93 13.13
CA ALA A 401 0.10 -9.95 13.12
C ALA A 401 -0.21 -11.04 14.15
N ILE A 402 0.29 -12.24 13.88
CA ILE A 402 0.33 -13.38 14.80
C ILE A 402 1.70 -14.07 14.68
N PRO A 403 2.12 -14.83 15.69
CA PRO A 403 3.28 -15.71 15.58
C PRO A 403 3.08 -16.79 14.51
N GLU A 404 4.16 -17.19 13.85
CA GLU A 404 4.15 -18.26 12.84
C GLU A 404 3.59 -19.58 13.37
N SER A 405 3.83 -19.89 14.64
CA SER A 405 3.33 -21.13 15.27
C SER A 405 1.80 -21.26 15.20
N PHE A 406 1.05 -20.16 15.11
CA PHE A 406 -0.41 -20.22 14.92
C PHE A 406 -0.78 -20.77 13.55
N ARG A 407 -0.07 -20.35 12.49
CA ARG A 407 -0.27 -20.86 11.12
C ARG A 407 0.09 -22.34 11.05
N GLU A 408 1.18 -22.77 11.66
CA GLU A 408 1.60 -24.18 11.74
C GLU A 408 0.54 -25.05 12.43
N LYS A 409 0.05 -24.59 13.60
CA LYS A 409 -0.98 -25.31 14.36
C LYS A 409 -2.31 -25.38 13.61
N CYS A 410 -2.71 -24.33 12.88
CA CYS A 410 -3.87 -24.38 11.98
C CYS A 410 -3.68 -25.44 10.88
N ASN A 411 -2.55 -25.42 10.19
CA ASN A 411 -2.26 -26.38 9.12
C ASN A 411 -2.27 -27.83 9.63
N ALA A 412 -1.91 -28.05 10.90
CA ALA A 412 -1.97 -29.36 11.55
C ALA A 412 -3.40 -29.85 11.87
N VAL A 413 -4.38 -28.95 11.98
CA VAL A 413 -5.81 -29.30 12.11
C VAL A 413 -6.33 -29.79 10.76
N ARG A 414 -6.25 -28.93 9.74
CA ARG A 414 -6.55 -29.27 8.34
C ARG A 414 -6.06 -28.17 7.39
N PRO A 415 -5.81 -28.49 6.10
CA PRO A 415 -5.60 -27.48 5.07
C PRO A 415 -6.78 -26.51 4.95
N GLY A 416 -6.51 -25.32 4.41
CA GLY A 416 -7.50 -24.32 4.02
C GLY A 416 -8.08 -23.44 5.12
N LEU A 417 -7.52 -23.46 6.34
CA LEU A 417 -7.93 -22.58 7.43
C LEU A 417 -7.43 -21.14 7.23
N VAL A 418 -8.35 -20.18 7.23
CA VAL A 418 -8.07 -18.77 6.95
C VAL A 418 -7.95 -17.97 8.24
N MET A 419 -7.05 -16.98 8.27
CA MET A 419 -6.93 -16.04 9.38
C MET A 419 -7.01 -14.63 8.80
N THR A 420 -8.04 -13.88 9.20
CA THR A 420 -8.29 -12.51 8.77
C THR A 420 -8.03 -11.55 9.93
N THR A 421 -7.04 -10.68 9.77
CA THR A 421 -6.72 -9.64 10.76
C THR A 421 -7.67 -8.46 10.69
N GLN A 422 -7.95 -7.79 11.81
CA GLN A 422 -8.75 -6.57 11.79
C GLN A 422 -8.02 -5.41 11.09
N SER A 423 -6.69 -5.34 11.20
CA SER A 423 -5.86 -4.36 10.50
C SER A 423 -4.92 -5.04 9.51
N HIS A 424 -4.56 -4.33 8.44
CA HIS A 424 -3.57 -4.82 7.50
C HIS A 424 -2.25 -5.18 8.21
N PRO A 425 -1.63 -6.33 7.90
CA PRO A 425 -0.23 -6.55 8.19
C PRO A 425 0.60 -5.45 7.53
N THR A 426 1.53 -4.84 8.27
CA THR A 426 2.39 -3.75 7.73
C THR A 426 3.86 -4.15 7.62
N LYS A 427 4.16 -5.41 7.95
CA LYS A 427 5.50 -5.98 8.02
C LYS A 427 5.59 -7.25 7.21
N LYS A 428 6.79 -7.47 6.66
CA LYS A 428 7.11 -8.64 5.85
C LYS A 428 6.61 -9.96 6.45
N ARG A 429 7.10 -10.35 7.64
CA ARG A 429 6.80 -11.69 8.18
C ARG A 429 5.31 -11.94 8.44
N PRO A 430 4.56 -11.03 9.10
CA PRO A 430 3.10 -11.17 9.21
C PRO A 430 2.38 -11.23 7.85
N MET A 431 2.79 -10.39 6.88
CA MET A 431 2.19 -10.37 5.54
C MET A 431 2.36 -11.71 4.82
N GLU A 432 3.51 -12.37 4.97
CA GLU A 432 3.80 -13.67 4.34
C GLU A 432 2.90 -14.82 4.83
N ILE A 433 2.35 -14.72 6.05
CA ILE A 433 1.58 -15.82 6.68
C ILE A 433 0.08 -15.53 6.86
N ILE A 434 -0.34 -14.25 6.85
CA ILE A 434 -1.73 -13.80 6.94
C ILE A 434 -2.17 -13.33 5.56
N THR A 435 -3.06 -14.08 4.93
CA THR A 435 -3.43 -13.89 3.51
C THR A 435 -4.66 -13.00 3.31
N THR A 436 -5.25 -12.49 4.39
CA THR A 436 -6.39 -11.57 4.37
C THR A 436 -6.42 -10.72 5.63
N SER A 437 -6.99 -9.52 5.52
CA SER A 437 -7.35 -8.67 6.64
C SER A 437 -8.67 -7.97 6.35
N TRP A 438 -9.12 -7.10 7.24
CA TRP A 438 -10.08 -6.06 6.89
C TRP A 438 -9.35 -4.81 6.41
N ASP A 439 -10.00 -4.07 5.50
CA ASP A 439 -9.75 -2.64 5.32
C ASP A 439 -10.75 -1.87 6.17
N GLU A 440 -10.39 -1.68 7.45
CA GLU A 440 -11.22 -0.94 8.39
C GLU A 440 -10.78 0.52 8.56
N PHE A 441 -11.77 1.42 8.56
CA PHE A 441 -11.58 2.84 8.84
C PHE A 441 -12.79 3.48 9.52
N TRP A 442 -12.61 4.73 9.99
CA TRP A 442 -13.59 5.48 10.79
C TRP A 442 -13.96 6.84 10.17
N ALA A 443 -13.34 7.24 9.05
CA ALA A 443 -13.44 8.59 8.51
C ALA A 443 -14.06 8.59 7.10
N THR A 444 -15.06 9.44 6.89
CA THR A 444 -15.97 9.44 5.73
C THR A 444 -15.39 10.06 4.46
N ARG A 445 -14.26 10.77 4.56
CA ARG A 445 -13.72 11.63 3.50
C ARG A 445 -12.19 11.72 3.56
N PRO A 446 -11.53 12.08 2.45
CA PRO A 446 -12.09 12.34 1.11
C PRO A 446 -12.53 11.07 0.35
N MET A 447 -13.47 11.24 -0.59
CA MET A 447 -13.65 10.31 -1.70
C MET A 447 -12.88 10.84 -2.92
N PRO A 448 -12.34 9.98 -3.80
CA PRO A 448 -12.37 8.52 -3.73
C PRO A 448 -11.04 7.97 -3.16
N GLN A 449 -10.95 7.80 -1.83
CA GLN A 449 -9.76 7.20 -1.24
C GLN A 449 -9.56 5.76 -1.74
N VAL A 450 -8.30 5.34 -1.88
CA VAL A 450 -7.93 3.96 -2.19
C VAL A 450 -6.85 3.50 -1.22
N ASP A 451 -6.98 2.28 -0.70
CA ASP A 451 -5.95 1.64 0.10
C ASP A 451 -4.79 1.17 -0.79
N ILE A 452 -3.56 1.53 -0.43
CA ILE A 452 -2.38 1.19 -1.23
C ILE A 452 -2.13 -0.32 -1.29
N LEU A 453 -2.43 -1.06 -0.21
CA LEU A 453 -2.15 -2.49 -0.15
C LEU A 453 -2.97 -3.25 -1.19
N ARG A 454 -4.19 -2.82 -1.48
CA ARG A 454 -5.05 -3.37 -2.55
C ARG A 454 -4.35 -3.41 -3.92
N TYR A 455 -3.46 -2.46 -4.19
CA TYR A 455 -2.77 -2.34 -5.47
C TYR A 455 -1.35 -2.90 -5.44
N LEU A 456 -0.71 -2.91 -4.26
CA LEU A 456 0.61 -3.52 -4.07
C LEU A 456 0.56 -5.04 -3.93
N LEU A 457 -0.47 -5.57 -3.28
CA LEU A 457 -0.64 -7.00 -3.11
C LEU A 457 -2.06 -7.41 -3.50
N PRO A 458 -2.40 -7.44 -4.81
CA PRO A 458 -3.76 -7.70 -5.28
C PRO A 458 -4.34 -9.06 -4.84
N ARG A 459 -3.44 -10.03 -4.59
CA ARG A 459 -3.76 -11.36 -4.05
C ARG A 459 -4.19 -11.36 -2.57
N HIS A 460 -3.97 -10.25 -1.85
CA HIS A 460 -4.43 -10.07 -0.47
C HIS A 460 -5.82 -9.47 -0.46
N ILE A 461 -6.81 -10.29 -0.13
CA ILE A 461 -8.20 -9.87 -0.13
C ILE A 461 -8.54 -9.21 1.20
N ALA A 462 -8.89 -7.94 1.14
CA ALA A 462 -9.28 -7.14 2.29
C ALA A 462 -10.70 -6.59 2.14
N PRO A 463 -11.72 -7.28 2.68
CA PRO A 463 -13.07 -6.76 2.69
C PRO A 463 -13.15 -5.43 3.46
N VAL A 464 -13.79 -4.43 2.85
CA VAL A 464 -13.90 -3.10 3.44
C VAL A 464 -15.00 -3.06 4.49
N ILE A 465 -14.75 -2.33 5.57
CA ILE A 465 -15.73 -2.09 6.62
C ILE A 465 -15.57 -0.72 7.27
N SER A 466 -16.70 -0.09 7.57
CA SER A 466 -16.77 0.97 8.58
C SER A 466 -18.00 0.77 9.44
N ARG A 467 -17.81 0.17 10.62
CA ARG A 467 -18.92 -0.30 11.45
C ARG A 467 -19.82 0.84 11.96
N TRP A 468 -19.28 2.04 12.17
CA TRP A 468 -20.05 3.17 12.75
C TRP A 468 -20.74 4.07 11.73
N TYR A 469 -20.60 3.79 10.43
CA TYR A 469 -21.21 4.61 9.40
C TYR A 469 -22.73 4.62 9.46
N ARG A 470 -23.29 5.80 9.26
CA ARG A 470 -24.72 6.06 9.24
C ARG A 470 -25.20 6.23 7.81
N LYS A 471 -26.51 6.32 7.64
CA LYS A 471 -27.24 6.40 6.37
C LYS A 471 -26.39 6.87 5.17
N GLU A 472 -26.06 8.15 5.08
CA GLU A 472 -25.33 8.72 3.93
C GLU A 472 -23.87 8.24 3.87
N ASP A 473 -23.23 8.01 5.01
CA ASP A 473 -21.85 7.49 5.07
C ASP A 473 -21.75 6.06 4.51
N LYS A 474 -22.81 5.27 4.65
CA LYS A 474 -22.86 3.90 4.09
C LYS A 474 -22.89 3.91 2.56
N ASP A 475 -23.47 4.93 1.94
CA ASP A 475 -23.42 5.11 0.49
C ASP A 475 -21.96 5.37 0.05
N LEU A 476 -21.21 6.14 0.84
CA LEU A 476 -19.77 6.35 0.61
C LEU A 476 -18.96 5.06 0.78
N LEU A 477 -19.29 4.21 1.77
CA LEU A 477 -18.65 2.90 1.94
C LEU A 477 -18.91 1.98 0.74
N ILE A 478 -20.13 1.98 0.20
CA ILE A 478 -20.46 1.20 -1.02
C ILE A 478 -19.68 1.74 -2.22
N GLN A 479 -19.64 3.07 -2.41
CA GLN A 479 -18.86 3.67 -3.49
C GLN A 479 -17.34 3.44 -3.34
N TYR A 480 -16.82 3.43 -2.11
CA TYR A 480 -15.43 3.06 -1.84
C TYR A 480 -15.13 1.63 -2.31
N SER A 481 -16.02 0.68 -1.97
CA SER A 481 -15.94 -0.71 -2.40
C SER A 481 -15.99 -0.85 -3.93
N GLN A 482 -16.86 -0.08 -4.59
CA GLN A 482 -16.96 -0.03 -6.04
C GLN A 482 -15.69 0.52 -6.68
N PHE A 483 -15.24 1.71 -6.27
CA PHE A 483 -14.09 2.39 -6.88
C PHE A 483 -12.78 1.60 -6.76
N SER A 484 -12.55 0.98 -5.59
CA SER A 484 -11.35 0.17 -5.35
C SER A 484 -11.51 -1.29 -5.78
N ALA A 485 -12.69 -1.67 -6.26
CA ALA A 485 -13.08 -3.04 -6.57
C ALA A 485 -12.69 -4.03 -5.46
N VAL A 486 -13.26 -3.84 -4.26
CA VAL A 486 -12.99 -4.66 -3.07
C VAL A 486 -14.26 -5.29 -2.46
N PRO A 487 -14.18 -6.50 -1.90
CA PRO A 487 -15.23 -7.12 -1.08
C PRO A 487 -15.71 -6.26 0.10
N MET A 488 -16.81 -6.64 0.75
CA MET A 488 -17.39 -5.88 1.87
C MET A 488 -17.69 -6.76 3.09
N VAL A 489 -17.61 -6.17 4.28
CA VAL A 489 -18.16 -6.75 5.52
C VAL A 489 -19.45 -6.02 5.92
N ILE A 490 -20.50 -6.80 6.16
CA ILE A 490 -21.77 -6.34 6.71
C ILE A 490 -21.80 -6.64 8.20
N TRP A 491 -21.85 -5.59 9.00
CA TRP A 491 -22.01 -5.67 10.45
C TRP A 491 -23.16 -4.75 10.88
N GLN A 492 -24.31 -5.35 11.20
CA GLN A 492 -25.51 -4.60 11.58
C GLN A 492 -25.71 -4.54 13.09
N ASP A 493 -25.47 -5.64 13.82
CA ASP A 493 -25.57 -5.66 15.28
C ASP A 493 -24.20 -5.46 15.94
N ILE A 494 -23.85 -4.21 16.26
CA ILE A 494 -22.58 -3.86 16.89
C ILE A 494 -22.72 -3.98 18.40
N PHE A 495 -22.57 -5.19 18.90
CA PHE A 495 -22.59 -5.50 20.33
C PHE A 495 -23.89 -5.04 21.01
N GLY A 496 -25.03 -5.25 20.36
CA GLY A 496 -26.36 -4.81 20.78
C GLY A 496 -26.77 -3.43 20.24
N ARG A 497 -25.89 -2.74 19.49
CA ARG A 497 -26.23 -1.48 18.81
C ARG A 497 -26.58 -1.76 17.36
N TRP A 498 -27.87 -1.66 17.05
CA TRP A 498 -28.42 -1.91 15.73
C TRP A 498 -28.12 -0.75 14.74
N MET A 499 -27.36 -1.06 13.68
CA MET A 499 -26.91 -0.16 12.62
C MET A 499 -27.25 -0.74 11.24
N PRO A 500 -28.54 -0.85 10.86
CA PRO A 500 -28.97 -1.55 9.65
C PRO A 500 -28.67 -0.77 8.37
N PHE A 501 -28.58 -1.48 7.25
CA PHE A 501 -28.60 -0.89 5.90
C PHE A 501 -30.05 -0.74 5.41
N CYS A 502 -30.36 0.32 4.67
CA CYS A 502 -31.69 0.48 4.08
C CYS A 502 -31.89 -0.45 2.86
N ALA A 503 -33.12 -0.63 2.41
CA ALA A 503 -33.44 -1.52 1.28
C ALA A 503 -32.71 -1.12 -0.02
N GLU A 504 -32.57 0.18 -0.28
CA GLU A 504 -31.83 0.70 -1.44
C GLU A 504 -30.34 0.33 -1.36
N GLN A 505 -29.71 0.52 -0.20
CA GLN A 505 -28.31 0.13 0.02
C GLN A 505 -28.09 -1.38 -0.14
N ARG A 506 -29.00 -2.19 0.39
CA ARG A 506 -28.97 -3.66 0.24
C ARG A 506 -29.00 -4.05 -1.24
N GLN A 507 -29.89 -3.42 -2.02
CA GLN A 507 -29.99 -3.67 -3.45
C GLN A 507 -28.76 -3.17 -4.24
N THR A 508 -28.18 -2.03 -3.87
CA THR A 508 -26.93 -1.54 -4.47
C THR A 508 -25.77 -2.50 -4.20
N ILE A 509 -25.64 -3.01 -2.97
CA ILE A 509 -24.63 -4.02 -2.60
C ILE A 509 -24.86 -5.31 -3.40
N LYS A 510 -26.10 -5.76 -3.54
CA LYS A 510 -26.46 -6.95 -4.32
C LYS A 510 -26.09 -6.80 -5.81
N GLY A 511 -26.40 -5.65 -6.41
CA GLY A 511 -26.03 -5.33 -7.78
C GLY A 511 -24.51 -5.26 -7.96
N TRP A 512 -23.83 -4.63 -7.01
CA TRP A 512 -22.37 -4.55 -7.01
C TRP A 512 -21.72 -5.93 -6.88
N LYS A 513 -22.18 -6.80 -5.97
CA LYS A 513 -21.72 -8.19 -5.87
C LYS A 513 -21.84 -8.92 -7.21
N ALA A 514 -22.97 -8.77 -7.90
CA ALA A 514 -23.18 -9.42 -9.20
C ALA A 514 -22.15 -8.96 -10.25
N VAL A 515 -21.89 -7.65 -10.36
CA VAL A 515 -20.88 -7.10 -11.28
C VAL A 515 -19.46 -7.54 -10.88
N TYR A 516 -19.13 -7.46 -9.58
CA TYR A 516 -17.84 -7.91 -9.07
C TYR A 516 -17.58 -9.37 -9.41
N MET A 517 -18.55 -10.25 -9.17
CA MET A 517 -18.40 -11.67 -9.42
C MET A 517 -18.32 -12.02 -10.91
N ALA A 518 -19.02 -11.28 -11.77
CA ALA A 518 -18.95 -11.45 -13.23
C ALA A 518 -17.56 -11.10 -13.80
N HIS A 519 -16.85 -10.17 -13.16
CA HIS A 519 -15.54 -9.65 -13.60
C HIS A 519 -14.43 -9.88 -12.57
N ARG A 520 -14.59 -10.87 -11.69
CA ARG A 520 -13.75 -11.05 -10.49
C ARG A 520 -12.27 -11.19 -10.83
N LEU A 521 -11.95 -11.99 -11.84
CA LEU A 521 -10.55 -12.24 -12.25
C LEU A 521 -9.88 -10.96 -12.77
N THR A 522 -10.64 -10.09 -13.44
CA THR A 522 -10.15 -8.78 -13.89
C THR A 522 -9.90 -7.85 -12.72
N TYR A 523 -10.84 -7.75 -11.76
CA TYR A 523 -10.62 -6.93 -10.57
C TYR A 523 -9.46 -7.46 -9.72
N GLN A 524 -9.26 -8.77 -9.64
CA GLN A 524 -8.17 -9.42 -8.88
C GLN A 524 -6.90 -9.64 -9.72
N CYS A 525 -6.74 -8.94 -10.85
CA CYS A 525 -5.57 -9.06 -11.70
C CYS A 525 -4.24 -8.84 -10.97
N ALA A 526 -3.16 -9.31 -11.58
CA ALA A 526 -1.80 -9.14 -11.04
C ALA A 526 -1.26 -7.71 -11.21
N ASP A 527 -1.82 -6.93 -12.14
CA ASP A 527 -1.33 -5.58 -12.49
C ASP A 527 -2.39 -4.46 -12.39
N PRO A 528 -3.04 -4.27 -11.23
CA PRO A 528 -3.91 -3.11 -11.04
C PRO A 528 -3.08 -1.85 -10.82
N ILE A 529 -3.57 -0.72 -11.32
CA ILE A 529 -2.94 0.59 -11.18
C ILE A 529 -3.92 1.56 -10.50
N PRO A 530 -3.58 2.11 -9.33
CA PRO A 530 -4.40 3.13 -8.69
C PRO A 530 -4.19 4.47 -9.39
N PHE A 531 -5.25 5.28 -9.46
CA PHE A 531 -5.18 6.62 -10.05
C PHE A 531 -4.53 6.64 -11.45
N TRP A 532 -5.03 5.76 -12.33
CA TRP A 532 -4.72 5.78 -13.75
C TRP A 532 -4.90 7.20 -14.31
N PRO A 533 -3.93 7.72 -15.09
CA PRO A 533 -3.94 9.12 -15.49
C PRO A 533 -5.18 9.50 -16.30
N THR A 534 -5.87 10.54 -15.84
CA THR A 534 -7.06 11.10 -16.49
C THR A 534 -6.74 12.43 -17.18
N ARG A 535 -7.60 12.83 -18.11
CA ARG A 535 -7.55 14.12 -18.82
C ARG A 535 -8.37 15.22 -18.16
N ALA A 536 -9.20 14.85 -17.19
CA ALA A 536 -10.15 15.72 -16.53
C ALA A 536 -9.75 15.93 -15.07
N ASP A 537 -9.72 17.19 -14.66
CA ASP A 537 -9.55 17.54 -13.26
C ASP A 537 -10.70 16.97 -12.43
N ASP A 538 -10.42 16.53 -11.20
CA ASP A 538 -11.39 15.96 -10.26
C ASP A 538 -12.14 14.70 -10.75
N VAL A 539 -11.70 14.08 -11.84
CA VAL A 539 -12.11 12.75 -12.25
C VAL A 539 -10.95 11.80 -12.00
N TYR A 540 -11.17 10.82 -11.14
CA TYR A 540 -10.16 9.84 -10.74
C TYR A 540 -10.50 8.50 -11.37
N CYS A 541 -9.48 7.69 -11.67
CA CYS A 541 -9.65 6.41 -12.34
C CYS A 541 -8.74 5.35 -11.70
N ASN A 542 -9.23 4.13 -11.47
CA ASN A 542 -8.37 2.96 -11.25
C ASN A 542 -8.45 2.04 -12.46
N ARG A 543 -7.33 1.37 -12.80
CA ARG A 543 -7.27 0.43 -13.92
C ARG A 543 -7.08 -0.99 -13.41
N PHE A 544 -7.90 -1.91 -13.93
CA PHE A 544 -7.80 -3.35 -13.71
C PHE A 544 -7.75 -4.05 -15.06
N ALA A 545 -6.66 -4.73 -15.40
CA ALA A 545 -6.50 -5.41 -16.68
C ALA A 545 -6.46 -6.91 -16.47
N ALA A 546 -7.34 -7.66 -17.13
CA ALA A 546 -7.38 -9.11 -17.00
C ALA A 546 -6.03 -9.72 -17.41
N ASP A 547 -5.55 -10.68 -16.61
CA ASP A 547 -4.23 -11.29 -16.83
C ASP A 547 -4.15 -12.06 -18.16
N ASP A 548 -5.30 -12.49 -18.70
CA ASP A 548 -5.41 -13.14 -20.01
C ASP A 548 -5.58 -12.16 -21.18
N GLY A 549 -5.66 -10.85 -20.90
CA GLY A 549 -5.85 -9.78 -21.87
C GLY A 549 -7.27 -9.69 -22.47
N SER A 550 -8.26 -10.36 -21.88
CA SER A 550 -9.63 -10.42 -22.42
C SER A 550 -10.43 -9.11 -22.24
N GLU A 551 -10.11 -8.34 -21.21
CA GLU A 551 -10.74 -7.06 -20.91
C GLU A 551 -9.86 -6.18 -20.01
N THR A 552 -10.11 -4.86 -20.04
CA THR A 552 -9.62 -3.91 -19.04
C THR A 552 -10.80 -3.13 -18.49
N ILE A 553 -10.91 -3.01 -17.18
CA ILE A 553 -11.93 -2.22 -16.50
C ILE A 553 -11.28 -0.95 -15.95
N TYR A 554 -11.86 0.19 -16.35
CA TYR A 554 -11.56 1.50 -15.81
C TYR A 554 -12.67 1.89 -14.82
N SER A 555 -12.32 1.98 -13.54
CA SER A 555 -13.22 2.41 -12.49
C SER A 555 -13.06 3.90 -12.26
N PHE A 556 -14.05 4.69 -12.68
CA PHE A 556 -14.04 6.15 -12.57
C PHE A 556 -14.84 6.62 -11.36
N TYR A 557 -14.39 7.72 -10.76
CA TYR A 557 -15.20 8.51 -9.84
C TYR A 557 -15.11 9.99 -10.22
N ASN A 558 -16.27 10.60 -10.47
CA ASN A 558 -16.39 12.03 -10.70
C ASN A 558 -16.61 12.73 -9.34
N ASP A 559 -15.58 13.39 -8.82
CA ASP A 559 -15.69 14.08 -7.54
C ASP A 559 -16.44 15.42 -7.64
N THR A 560 -16.78 15.91 -8.83
CA THR A 560 -17.45 17.22 -8.99
C THR A 560 -18.94 17.17 -8.63
N ASP A 561 -19.55 18.36 -8.49
CA ASP A 561 -20.99 18.52 -8.21
C ASP A 561 -21.86 18.56 -9.48
N SER A 562 -21.26 18.28 -10.64
CA SER A 562 -21.93 18.27 -11.94
C SER A 562 -21.50 17.07 -12.78
N ASP A 563 -22.33 16.66 -13.73
CA ASP A 563 -21.93 15.64 -14.69
C ASP A 563 -20.72 16.12 -15.50
N TYR A 564 -19.75 15.24 -15.69
CA TYR A 564 -18.62 15.46 -16.57
C TYR A 564 -18.89 14.82 -17.93
N THR A 565 -18.65 15.53 -19.03
CA THR A 565 -18.69 14.97 -20.39
C THR A 565 -17.43 15.37 -21.15
N GLY A 566 -16.67 14.39 -21.63
CA GLY A 566 -15.46 14.65 -22.41
C GLY A 566 -14.46 13.49 -22.43
N PRO A 567 -13.21 13.77 -22.82
CA PRO A 567 -12.12 12.80 -22.78
C PRO A 567 -11.80 12.35 -21.35
N LEU A 568 -11.72 11.03 -21.13
CA LEU A 568 -11.47 10.44 -19.81
C LEU A 568 -10.00 10.06 -19.63
N CYS A 569 -9.51 9.06 -20.36
CA CYS A 569 -8.14 8.57 -20.24
C CYS A 569 -7.69 7.84 -21.51
N ARG A 570 -6.40 7.54 -21.59
CA ARG A 570 -5.88 6.58 -22.58
C ARG A 570 -6.37 5.17 -22.23
N ALA A 571 -6.80 4.42 -23.23
CA ALA A 571 -7.27 3.06 -23.07
C ALA A 571 -6.84 2.15 -24.22
N ASP A 572 -6.52 0.90 -23.88
CA ASP A 572 -6.13 -0.12 -24.84
C ASP A 572 -7.35 -0.98 -25.18
N GLY A 573 -7.86 -0.85 -26.40
CA GLY A 573 -8.99 -1.63 -26.92
C GLY A 573 -9.72 -0.95 -28.06
N ALA A 574 -10.72 -1.64 -28.61
CA ALA A 574 -11.50 -1.18 -29.75
C ALA A 574 -12.97 -0.94 -29.42
N SER A 575 -13.46 -1.47 -28.29
CA SER A 575 -14.85 -1.34 -27.87
C SER A 575 -14.95 -1.10 -26.36
N CYS A 576 -16.02 -0.46 -25.91
CA CYS A 576 -16.27 -0.23 -24.49
C CYS A 576 -17.74 -0.39 -24.11
N GLU A 577 -17.99 -0.75 -22.85
CA GLU A 577 -19.33 -0.93 -22.27
C GLU A 577 -19.33 -0.47 -20.81
N ILE A 578 -20.40 0.20 -20.37
CA ILE A 578 -20.62 0.49 -18.95
C ILE A 578 -21.20 -0.74 -18.27
N ILE A 579 -20.46 -1.27 -17.31
CA ILE A 579 -20.84 -2.47 -16.54
C ILE A 579 -21.29 -2.14 -15.11
N LEU A 580 -21.04 -0.91 -14.63
CA LEU A 580 -21.51 -0.40 -13.33
C LEU A 580 -21.78 1.10 -13.43
N GLY A 581 -22.86 1.55 -12.78
CA GLY A 581 -23.24 2.95 -12.71
C GLY A 581 -24.09 3.40 -13.90
N SER A 582 -24.43 4.68 -13.91
CA SER A 582 -25.10 5.34 -15.03
C SER A 582 -24.08 6.23 -15.75
N GLY A 583 -24.20 6.36 -17.07
CA GLY A 583 -23.27 7.17 -17.87
C GLY A 583 -23.31 6.79 -19.34
N GLU A 584 -22.35 7.34 -20.09
CA GLU A 584 -22.09 7.00 -21.48
C GLU A 584 -20.59 6.83 -21.68
N ALA A 585 -20.16 5.89 -22.52
CA ALA A 585 -18.76 5.65 -22.84
C ALA A 585 -18.60 5.36 -24.33
N ASP A 586 -17.56 5.94 -24.94
CA ASP A 586 -17.14 5.70 -26.31
C ASP A 586 -15.61 5.67 -26.39
N ILE A 587 -15.06 4.86 -27.29
CA ILE A 587 -13.62 4.72 -27.47
C ILE A 587 -13.25 4.94 -28.93
N GLN A 588 -12.33 5.89 -29.17
CA GLN A 588 -11.84 6.20 -30.51
C GLN A 588 -10.33 6.40 -30.47
N ASN A 589 -9.60 5.68 -31.33
CA ASN A 589 -8.14 5.80 -31.48
C ASN A 589 -7.38 5.71 -30.14
N GLY A 590 -7.78 4.81 -29.23
CA GLY A 590 -7.16 4.62 -27.92
C GLY A 590 -7.47 5.70 -26.88
N LEU A 591 -8.43 6.58 -27.16
CA LEU A 591 -8.95 7.56 -26.20
C LEU A 591 -10.35 7.17 -25.77
N LEU A 592 -10.51 6.90 -24.48
CA LEU A 592 -11.82 6.70 -23.86
C LEU A 592 -12.44 8.06 -23.54
N SER A 593 -13.67 8.29 -23.96
CA SER A 593 -14.47 9.49 -23.67
C SER A 593 -15.83 9.08 -23.14
N GLY A 594 -16.52 9.96 -22.42
CA GLY A 594 -17.82 9.61 -21.87
C GLY A 594 -18.49 10.69 -21.06
N ARG A 595 -19.67 10.35 -20.53
CA ARG A 595 -20.42 11.12 -19.55
C ARG A 595 -20.42 10.38 -18.21
N LEU A 596 -19.92 11.04 -17.16
CA LEU A 596 -19.86 10.53 -15.79
C LEU A 596 -20.73 11.39 -14.86
N PRO A 597 -21.77 10.83 -14.20
CA PRO A 597 -22.60 11.58 -13.27
C PRO A 597 -21.82 12.09 -12.05
N ALA A 598 -22.23 13.24 -11.52
CA ALA A 598 -21.65 13.85 -10.33
C ALA A 598 -21.63 12.90 -9.13
N ARG A 599 -20.51 12.86 -8.37
CA ARG A 599 -20.38 12.13 -7.10
C ARG A 599 -20.75 10.64 -7.17
N THR A 600 -20.45 9.98 -8.30
CA THR A 600 -20.74 8.56 -8.52
C THR A 600 -19.55 7.81 -9.08
N VAL A 601 -19.56 6.49 -8.85
CA VAL A 601 -18.63 5.53 -9.46
C VAL A 601 -19.24 4.94 -10.72
N VAL A 602 -18.45 4.87 -11.80
CA VAL A 602 -18.83 4.23 -13.08
C VAL A 602 -17.71 3.31 -13.51
N HIS A 603 -18.03 2.06 -13.86
CA HIS A 603 -17.05 1.13 -14.42
C HIS A 603 -17.26 0.97 -15.91
N VAL A 604 -16.21 1.21 -16.67
CA VAL A 604 -16.17 1.03 -18.11
C VAL A 604 -15.27 -0.15 -18.43
N ARG A 605 -15.84 -1.23 -18.98
CA ARG A 605 -15.09 -2.34 -19.57
C ARG A 605 -14.64 -1.95 -20.96
N VAL A 606 -13.39 -2.26 -21.31
CA VAL A 606 -12.78 -2.06 -22.62
C VAL A 606 -12.23 -3.39 -23.13
N GLN A 607 -12.45 -3.69 -24.42
CA GLN A 607 -12.03 -4.92 -25.11
C GLN A 607 -11.45 -4.63 -26.49
#